data_AF-A0A9D2PLV8-F1
#
_entry.id   AF-A0A9D2PLV8-F1
#
_cell.length_a   1.000
_cell.length_b   1.000
_cell.length_c   1.000
_cell.angle_alpha   90.00
_cell.angle_beta   90.00
_cell.angle_gamma   90.00
#
_symmetry.space_group_name_H-M   'P 1'
#
loop_
_entity.id
_entity.type
_entity.pdbx_description
1 polymer ?
#
loop_
_entity_poly.entity_id
_entity_poly.type
_entity_poly.pdbx_seq_one_letter_code
_entity_poly.pdbx_strand_id
1 'polypeptide(L)' 'CNESNGKNTKDEKWTDIIHGMTIYTSEQIEKELENAGFSKIEVDQNQKDWLCLVCKKDD' A
#
# COMPACT_ATOMS: atom_id res chain seq x y z
N CYS A 1 6.27 12.86 -4.21
CA CYS A 1 5.80 11.51 -3.82
C CYS A 1 5.41 10.75 -5.07
N ASN A 2 5.69 9.44 -5.13
CA ASN A 2 5.25 8.57 -6.22
C ASN A 2 3.91 7.94 -5.79
N GLU A 3 2.89 8.79 -5.72
CA GLU A 3 1.55 8.46 -5.22
C GLU A 3 0.92 7.39 -6.11
N SER A 4 0.97 6.13 -5.67
CA SER A 4 0.39 4.98 -6.38
C SER A 4 -0.32 4.07 -5.39
N ASN A 5 -1.46 3.52 -5.80
CA ASN A 5 -2.24 2.52 -5.06
C ASN A 5 -1.98 1.08 -5.56
N GLY A 6 -1.01 0.91 -6.47
CA GLY A 6 -0.66 -0.39 -7.05
C GLY A 6 -1.65 -0.97 -8.06
N LYS A 7 -2.73 -0.25 -8.42
CA LYS A 7 -3.72 -0.71 -9.41
C LYS A 7 -3.45 -0.20 -10.82
N ASN A 8 -2.63 0.85 -10.96
CA ASN A 8 -2.32 1.45 -12.26
C ASN A 8 -0.99 0.91 -12.80
N THR A 9 -1.06 0.11 -13.86
CA THR A 9 0.12 -0.47 -14.53
C THR A 9 1.07 0.59 -15.09
N LYS A 10 0.61 1.82 -15.35
CA LYS A 10 1.50 2.91 -15.80
C LYS A 10 2.47 3.35 -14.70
N ASP A 11 2.22 3.03 -13.45
CA ASP A 11 3.09 3.39 -12.34
C ASP A 11 4.27 2.42 -12.22
N GLU A 12 4.19 1.22 -12.81
CA GLU A 12 5.28 0.23 -12.83
C GLU A 12 6.56 0.80 -13.46
N LYS A 13 6.46 1.80 -14.34
CA LYS A 13 7.64 2.52 -14.87
C LYS A 13 8.57 3.04 -13.78
N TRP A 14 8.05 3.33 -12.58
CA TRP A 14 8.85 3.85 -11.47
C TRP A 14 9.76 2.78 -10.86
N THR A 15 9.38 1.50 -10.92
CA THR A 15 10.24 0.39 -10.45
C THR A 15 11.45 0.19 -11.36
N ASP A 16 11.32 0.50 -12.65
CA ASP A 16 12.42 0.49 -13.62
C ASP A 16 13.37 1.68 -13.45
N ILE A 17 12.84 2.86 -13.11
CA ILE A 17 13.62 4.10 -12.96
C ILE A 17 14.34 4.14 -11.61
N ILE A 18 13.69 3.67 -10.55
CA ILE A 18 14.19 3.75 -9.18
C ILE A 18 14.50 2.34 -8.71
N HIS A 19 15.78 1.99 -8.75
CA HIS A 19 16.23 0.67 -8.34
C HIS A 19 15.83 0.35 -6.89
N GLY A 20 15.22 -0.83 -6.68
CA GLY A 20 14.71 -1.26 -5.38
C GLY A 20 13.33 -0.71 -5.01
N MET A 21 12.72 0.13 -5.85
CA MET A 21 11.34 0.54 -5.65
C MET A 21 10.39 -0.62 -5.92
N THR A 22 9.51 -0.89 -4.96
CA THR A 22 8.42 -1.86 -5.08
C THR A 22 7.10 -1.12 -4.91
N ILE A 23 6.13 -1.42 -5.78
CA ILE A 23 4.78 -0.89 -5.68
C ILE A 23 3.91 -1.97 -5.05
N TYR A 24 3.18 -1.61 -4.00
CA TYR A 24 2.30 -2.52 -3.27
C TYR A 24 0.84 -2.13 -3.49
N THR A 25 -0.02 -3.14 -3.63
CA THR A 25 -1.47 -2.96 -3.57
C THR A 25 -1.95 -2.88 -2.13
N SER A 26 -3.17 -2.38 -1.92
CA SER A 26 -3.78 -2.38 -0.59
C SER A 26 -3.84 -3.76 0.05
N GLU A 27 -4.14 -4.80 -0.72
CA GLU A 27 -4.21 -6.19 -0.25
C GLU A 27 -2.85 -6.71 0.20
N GLN A 28 -1.76 -6.33 -0.49
CA GLN A 28 -0.41 -6.70 -0.08
C GLN A 28 -0.02 -6.00 1.22
N ILE A 29 -0.32 -4.71 1.36
CA ILE A 29 -0.02 -3.96 2.58
C ILE A 29 -0.83 -4.50 3.77
N GLU A 30 -2.13 -4.77 3.57
CA GLU A 30 -3.00 -5.37 4.58
C GLU A 30 -2.43 -6.69 5.09
N LYS A 31 -2.08 -7.61 4.16
CA LYS A 31 -1.49 -8.90 4.51
C LYS A 31 -0.18 -8.76 5.30
N GLU A 32 0.69 -7.83 4.93
CA GLU A 32 1.94 -7.60 5.65
C GLU A 32 1.69 -7.03 7.06
N LEU A 33 0.68 -6.17 7.24
CA LEU A 33 0.25 -5.68 8.54
C LEU A 33 -0.31 -6.81 9.42
N GLU A 34 -1.12 -7.70 8.88
CA GLU A 34 -1.62 -8.89 9.59
C GLU A 34 -0.46 -9.80 10.03
N ASN A 35 0.46 -10.10 9.12
CA ASN A 35 1.64 -10.92 9.40
C ASN A 35 2.54 -10.29 10.48
N ALA A 36 2.60 -8.97 10.54
CA ALA A 36 3.35 -8.23 11.56
C ALA A 36 2.61 -8.15 12.92
N GLY A 37 1.41 -8.72 13.04
CA GLY A 37 0.63 -8.78 14.28
C GLY A 37 -0.26 -7.56 14.52
N PHE A 38 -0.53 -6.75 13.50
CA PHE A 38 -1.58 -5.74 13.57
C PHE A 38 -2.95 -6.36 13.32
N SER A 39 -3.98 -5.78 13.93
CA SER A 39 -5.37 -6.20 13.75
C SER A 39 -6.27 -5.00 13.49
N LYS A 40 -7.55 -5.27 13.19
CA LYS A 40 -8.56 -4.24 12.87
C LYS A 40 -8.08 -3.29 11.77
N ILE A 41 -7.62 -3.86 10.67
CA ILE A 41 -7.11 -3.09 9.53
C ILE A 41 -8.31 -2.53 8.77
N GLU A 42 -8.31 -1.22 8.57
CA GLU A 42 -9.27 -0.49 7.75
C GLU A 42 -8.53 0.15 6.58
N VAL A 43 -9.02 -0.09 5.37
CA VAL A 43 -8.44 0.44 4.13
C VAL A 43 -9.41 1.48 3.55
N ASP A 44 -8.93 2.70 3.36
CA ASP A 44 -9.67 3.77 2.70
C ASP A 44 -8.88 4.30 1.49
N GLN A 45 -9.62 4.74 0.47
CA GLN A 45 -9.04 5.32 -0.74
C GLN A 45 -9.86 6.53 -1.17
N ASN A 46 -9.21 7.67 -1.34
CA ASN A 46 -9.89 8.88 -1.77
C ASN A 46 -10.07 8.95 -3.30
N GLN A 47 -10.75 9.99 -3.78
CA GLN A 47 -10.99 10.22 -5.22
C GLN A 47 -9.72 10.49 -6.06
N LYS A 48 -8.57 10.73 -5.41
CA LYS A 48 -7.27 10.92 -6.05
C LYS A 48 -6.41 9.65 -6.01
N ASP A 49 -7.01 8.51 -5.67
CA ASP A 49 -6.33 7.22 -5.52
C ASP A 49 -5.28 7.19 -4.40
N TRP A 50 -5.32 8.12 -3.45
CA TRP A 50 -4.46 8.05 -2.27
C TRP A 50 -4.99 7.00 -1.31
N LEU A 51 -4.09 6.12 -0.88
CA LEU A 51 -4.38 5.01 -0.01
C LEU A 51 -4.07 5.36 1.45
N CYS A 52 -5.01 5.08 2.34
CA CYS A 52 -4.85 5.20 3.78
C CYS A 52 -5.18 3.84 4.42
N LEU A 53 -4.30 3.36 5.30
CA LEU A 53 -4.57 2.19 6.13
C LEU A 53 -4.46 2.59 7.60
N VAL A 54 -5.48 2.21 8.36
CA VAL A 54 -5.50 2.37 9.82
C VAL A 54 -5.51 0.97 10.41
N CYS A 55 -4.63 0.70 11.36
CA CYS A 55 -4.59 -0.59 12.04
C CYS A 55 -4.31 -0.39 13.53
N LYS A 56 -4.70 -1.39 14.32
CA LYS A 56 -4.44 -1.43 15.75
C LYS A 56 -3.27 -2.38 15.99
N LYS A 57 -2.30 -1.93 16.78
CA LYS A 57 -1.31 -2.83 17.38
C LYS A 57 -1.96 -3.49 18.59
N ASP A 58 -1.98 -4.82 18.60
CA ASP A 58 -2.37 -5.54 19.80
C ASP A 58 -1.21 -5.50 20.81
N ASP A 59 -1.55 -5.23 22.07
CA ASP A 59 -0.60 -5.12 23.20
C ASP A 59 -0.11 -6.49 23.69
#